data_AF-A0A6J3BTU0-F1
#
_entry.id   AF-A0A6J3BTU0-F1
#
_cell.length_a   1.000
_cell.length_b   1.000
_cell.length_c   1.000
_cell.angle_alpha   90.00
_cell.angle_beta   90.00
_cell.angle_gamma   90.00
#
_symmetry.space_group_name_H-M   'P 1'
#
loop_
_entity.id
_entity.type
_entity.pdbx_description
1 polymer ?
#
loop_
_entity_poly.entity_id
_entity_poly.type
_entity_poly.pdbx_seq_one_letter_code
_entity_poly.pdbx_strand_id
1 'polypeptide(L)'
;MFQYKILVSFFKAMWSYIFVLTFFSLSVFSADLPMFYKCCPEDQNLIKVSVDLNITLDVRYICLNAEAEEKYNISSDVIPLLVVKTENVEYYMPGECKLELIHKTGPFLEITTDVDICYDRLVMEIMNNTTKQIVPKTVALSCIKNETSNTLTSTITIDHIRKCCPRNQRYDIVFHVCRNFDEYNESNWLIMDLMNNNTQSKIYEIDFELHCKSNEYAVELSEEKYMIEIEGSALNVGTREGTIKNIIRSGGWCIDNEYSSGGLVARVCTNDCSKFGAYCMRKCCPIGQHYKPRSCDSFVSSCVPSTNKDDAVFFNISSYIDPLKENYKNLSDTLGIHIGLDCPHGKVALNKSAKQDFHRLTPSGMLESPLNISYDYCIETFDTRKCQDDVTVSAAVCFIPAPTQDKDFQVSFVLISISSVCLALTLLVYCTLPELRNQHGRTLTCHLITMLLAFSCLARVQYNHVENTLLCTLLGELLL
;
A
#
# COMPACT_ATOMS: atom_id res chain seq x y z
N MET A 1 -3.23 29.66 85.06
CA MET A 1 -1.85 29.33 84.62
C MET A 1 -1.53 27.83 84.67
N PHE A 2 -2.26 27.00 85.43
CA PHE A 2 -1.96 25.56 85.54
C PHE A 2 -2.52 24.68 84.41
N GLN A 3 -3.63 25.06 83.75
CA GLN A 3 -4.19 24.25 82.65
C GLN A 3 -3.45 24.39 81.31
N TYR A 4 -2.72 25.49 81.08
CA TYR A 4 -2.01 25.70 79.81
C TYR A 4 -0.74 24.85 79.69
N LYS A 5 -0.09 24.52 80.82
CA LYS A 5 1.12 23.68 80.82
C LYS A 5 0.82 22.21 80.51
N ILE A 6 -0.35 21.71 80.87
CA ILE A 6 -0.73 20.30 80.62
C ILE A 6 -1.07 20.11 79.13
N LEU A 7 -1.75 21.07 78.50
CA LEU A 7 -2.12 20.99 77.09
C LEU A 7 -0.88 21.01 76.17
N VAL A 8 0.12 21.85 76.48
CA VAL A 8 1.37 21.95 75.70
C VAL A 8 2.24 20.70 75.84
N SER A 9 2.23 20.07 77.03
CA SER A 9 2.96 18.81 77.25
C SER A 9 2.33 17.63 76.51
N PHE A 10 1.00 17.60 76.41
CA PHE A 10 0.28 16.57 75.64
C PHE A 10 0.49 16.71 74.13
N PHE A 11 0.48 17.94 73.60
CA PHE A 11 0.74 18.18 72.18
C PHE A 11 2.18 17.82 71.78
N LYS A 12 3.19 18.09 72.63
CA LYS A 12 4.58 17.69 72.34
C LYS A 12 4.79 16.17 72.37
N ALA A 13 4.15 15.46 73.31
CA ALA A 13 4.23 14.00 73.38
C ALA A 13 3.52 13.36 72.19
N MET A 14 2.36 13.89 71.78
CA MET A 14 1.60 13.39 70.63
C MET A 14 2.31 13.66 69.29
N TRP A 15 2.94 14.82 69.13
CA TRP A 15 3.76 15.11 67.94
C TRP A 15 5.02 14.25 67.87
N SER A 16 5.67 13.97 69.01
CA SER A 16 6.83 13.07 69.04
C SER A 16 6.46 11.62 68.72
N TYR A 17 5.26 11.16 69.11
CA TYR A 17 4.78 9.81 68.79
C TYR A 17 4.38 9.69 67.32
N ILE A 18 3.77 10.73 66.73
CA ILE A 18 3.45 10.77 65.30
C ILE A 18 4.74 10.82 64.47
N PHE A 19 5.74 11.61 64.86
CA PHE A 19 7.02 11.70 64.13
C PHE A 19 7.82 10.38 64.16
N VAL A 20 7.78 9.65 65.27
CA VAL A 20 8.44 8.34 65.41
C VAL A 20 7.67 7.24 64.67
N LEU A 21 6.33 7.29 64.61
CA LEU A 21 5.54 6.36 63.80
C LEU A 21 5.65 6.64 62.29
N THR A 22 5.85 7.90 61.86
CA THR A 22 6.06 8.22 60.44
C THR A 22 7.45 7.86 59.92
N PHE A 23 8.46 7.74 60.80
CA PHE A 23 9.82 7.34 60.40
C PHE A 23 10.04 5.82 60.35
N PHE A 24 9.20 5.01 61.01
CA PHE A 24 9.37 3.55 61.06
C PHE A 24 8.55 2.75 60.04
N SER A 25 7.75 3.38 59.19
CA SER A 25 6.93 2.69 58.17
C SER A 25 7.32 2.99 56.72
N LEU A 26 8.45 3.66 56.48
CA LEU A 26 9.10 3.75 55.16
C LEU A 26 10.22 2.70 55.07
N SER A 27 9.91 1.45 55.39
CA SER A 27 10.58 0.36 54.69
C SER A 27 10.08 0.44 53.25
N VAL A 28 10.82 1.19 52.43
CA VAL A 28 10.72 1.15 50.98
C VAL A 28 10.85 -0.32 50.60
N PHE A 29 9.72 -0.99 50.41
CA PHE A 29 9.69 -2.23 49.66
C PHE A 29 10.21 -1.84 48.27
N SER A 30 11.48 -2.11 47.99
CA SER A 30 11.91 -2.23 46.61
C SER A 30 11.17 -3.43 46.07
N ALA A 31 9.98 -3.19 45.52
CA ALA A 31 9.33 -4.20 44.71
C ALA A 31 10.31 -4.48 43.56
N ASP A 32 10.92 -5.66 43.57
CA ASP A 32 11.80 -6.09 42.49
C ASP A 32 11.03 -5.92 41.17
N LEU A 33 11.52 -5.03 40.32
CA LEU A 33 10.89 -4.79 39.03
C LEU A 33 10.97 -6.09 38.21
N PRO A 34 9.88 -6.50 37.55
CA PRO A 34 9.83 -7.74 36.78
C PRO A 34 10.98 -7.78 35.76
N MET A 35 11.74 -8.87 35.78
CA MET A 35 12.85 -9.09 34.83
C MET A 35 12.29 -9.59 33.50
N PHE A 36 12.73 -8.98 32.40
CA PHE A 36 12.33 -9.39 31.06
C PHE A 36 13.42 -10.27 30.44
N TYR A 37 13.07 -11.52 30.12
CA TYR A 37 13.97 -12.46 29.47
C TYR A 37 13.85 -12.38 27.94
N LYS A 38 14.87 -11.84 27.28
CA LYS A 38 14.95 -11.82 25.81
C LYS A 38 15.75 -13.04 25.34
N CYS A 39 15.26 -13.77 24.33
CA CYS A 39 15.96 -14.99 23.87
C CYS A 39 17.31 -14.67 23.22
N CYS A 40 17.34 -13.67 22.34
CA CYS A 40 18.52 -13.29 21.57
C CYS A 40 19.09 -11.94 22.01
N PRO A 41 20.41 -11.72 21.81
CA PRO A 41 21.06 -10.42 22.01
C PRO A 41 20.35 -9.25 21.33
N GLU A 42 20.67 -8.02 21.73
CA GLU A 42 19.97 -6.79 21.31
C GLU A 42 19.84 -6.65 19.78
N ASP A 43 20.87 -7.03 19.05
CA ASP A 43 21.03 -6.89 17.60
C ASP A 43 20.62 -8.13 16.79
N GLN A 44 20.16 -9.19 17.45
CA GLN A 44 19.86 -10.47 16.83
C GLN A 44 18.37 -10.78 16.81
N ASN A 45 17.94 -11.51 15.79
CA ASN A 45 16.57 -11.96 15.61
C ASN A 45 16.45 -13.47 15.84
N LEU A 46 15.29 -13.96 16.26
CA LEU A 46 15.09 -15.40 16.43
C LEU A 46 14.69 -16.06 15.10
N ILE A 47 15.35 -17.17 14.75
CA ILE A 47 14.94 -18.03 13.64
C ILE A 47 14.66 -19.46 14.15
N LYS A 48 13.76 -20.14 13.45
CA LYS A 48 13.45 -21.55 13.70
C LYS A 48 14.00 -22.39 12.57
N VAL A 49 14.82 -23.38 12.91
CA VAL A 49 15.41 -24.31 11.96
C VAL A 49 14.84 -25.69 12.24
N SER A 50 14.31 -26.32 11.19
CA SER A 50 13.77 -27.68 11.26
C SER A 50 14.41 -28.56 10.21
N VAL A 51 14.94 -29.69 10.64
CA VAL A 51 15.60 -30.68 9.80
C VAL A 51 14.86 -32.00 9.93
N ASP A 52 14.39 -32.51 8.81
CA ASP A 52 13.71 -33.80 8.73
C ASP A 52 14.77 -34.92 8.68
N LEU A 53 14.85 -35.71 9.76
CA LEU A 53 15.78 -36.84 9.88
C LEU A 53 15.01 -38.17 9.79
N ASN A 54 14.27 -38.42 8.70
CA ASN A 54 13.57 -39.68 8.32
C ASN A 54 12.63 -40.36 9.36
N ILE A 55 12.69 -39.99 10.64
CA ILE A 55 12.07 -40.64 11.80
C ILE A 55 11.68 -39.57 12.85
N THR A 56 12.43 -38.46 12.96
CA THR A 56 12.13 -37.35 13.88
C THR A 56 12.41 -35.99 13.26
N LEU A 57 11.49 -35.04 13.42
CA LEU A 57 11.72 -33.64 13.09
C LEU A 57 12.56 -32.99 14.19
N ASP A 58 13.82 -32.65 13.89
CA ASP A 58 14.68 -31.90 14.80
C ASP A 58 14.39 -30.41 14.63
N VAL A 59 13.88 -29.76 15.68
CA VAL A 59 13.54 -28.33 15.70
C VAL A 59 14.48 -27.62 16.65
N ARG A 60 15.22 -26.64 16.12
CA ARG A 60 16.14 -25.78 16.87
C ARG A 60 15.79 -24.33 16.65
N TYR A 61 16.06 -23.52 17.65
CA TYR A 61 15.94 -22.08 17.57
C TYR A 61 17.33 -21.49 17.65
N ILE A 62 17.62 -20.51 16.78
CA ILE A 62 18.95 -19.92 16.65
C ILE A 62 18.77 -18.41 16.58
N CYS A 63 19.70 -17.67 17.19
CA CYS A 63 19.76 -16.22 17.05
C CYS A 63 20.53 -15.86 15.77
N LEU A 64 19.91 -15.03 14.95
CA LEU A 64 20.39 -14.58 13.66
C LEU A 64 21.49 -13.54 13.88
N ASN A 65 22.72 -13.94 13.60
CA ASN A 65 23.89 -13.08 13.53
C ASN A 65 24.37 -12.97 12.06
N ALA A 66 25.40 -12.16 11.80
CA ALA A 66 25.96 -11.97 10.45
C ALA A 66 26.37 -13.29 9.76
N GLU A 67 26.90 -14.26 10.53
CA GLU A 67 27.27 -15.59 10.01
C GLU A 67 26.03 -16.39 9.55
N ALA A 68 24.94 -16.34 10.31
CA ALA A 68 23.69 -16.99 9.96
C ALA A 68 23.00 -16.32 8.76
N GLU A 69 23.07 -14.99 8.63
CA GLU A 69 22.58 -14.27 7.45
C GLU A 69 23.28 -14.73 6.17
N GLU A 70 24.61 -14.84 6.19
CA GLU A 70 25.40 -15.34 5.05
C GLU A 70 25.06 -16.81 4.73
N LYS A 71 25.03 -17.66 5.76
CA LYS A 71 24.77 -19.10 5.61
C LYS A 71 23.42 -19.41 4.96
N TYR A 72 22.40 -18.59 5.23
CA TYR A 72 21.02 -18.82 4.77
C TYR A 72 20.54 -17.80 3.74
N ASN A 73 21.41 -16.87 3.30
CA ASN A 73 21.12 -15.82 2.33
C ASN A 73 19.87 -14.98 2.70
N ILE A 74 19.88 -14.42 3.91
CA ILE A 74 18.74 -13.69 4.50
C ILE A 74 18.94 -12.18 4.32
N SER A 75 17.87 -11.44 3.98
CA SER A 75 17.90 -9.97 3.96
C SER A 75 17.86 -9.41 5.39
N SER A 76 18.77 -8.51 5.72
CA SER A 76 18.93 -7.91 7.05
C SER A 76 17.88 -6.82 7.38
N ASP A 77 16.75 -6.79 6.68
CA ASP A 77 15.76 -5.71 6.80
C ASP A 77 14.91 -5.78 8.08
N VAL A 78 15.05 -6.83 8.91
CA VAL A 78 14.19 -7.04 10.06
C VAL A 78 14.77 -6.41 11.34
N ILE A 79 13.94 -5.60 12.02
CA ILE A 79 14.30 -4.99 13.30
C ILE A 79 14.08 -5.99 14.45
N PRO A 80 15.08 -6.24 15.30
CA PRO A 80 14.92 -7.08 16.49
C PRO A 80 13.92 -6.48 17.48
N LEU A 81 13.40 -7.33 18.37
CA LEU A 81 12.53 -6.86 19.45
C LEU A 81 13.30 -5.86 20.31
N LEU A 82 12.75 -4.65 20.43
CA LEU A 82 13.45 -3.52 20.98
C LEU A 82 13.00 -3.28 22.41
N VAL A 83 13.95 -3.20 23.33
CA VAL A 83 13.66 -3.04 24.75
C VAL A 83 14.27 -1.73 25.24
N VAL A 84 13.42 -0.76 25.62
CA VAL A 84 13.82 0.59 26.03
C VAL A 84 13.83 0.70 27.55
N LYS A 85 14.99 1.06 28.13
CA LYS A 85 15.17 1.45 29.54
C LYS A 85 14.53 0.48 30.56
N THR A 86 14.81 -0.80 30.41
CA THR A 86 14.66 -1.79 31.49
C THR A 86 16.04 -2.06 32.05
N GLU A 87 16.30 -1.65 33.29
CA GLU A 87 17.54 -2.05 34.00
C GLU A 87 17.60 -3.58 34.22
N ASN A 88 16.49 -4.29 33.97
CA ASN A 88 16.34 -5.73 34.19
C ASN A 88 16.01 -6.50 32.90
N VAL A 89 16.82 -6.36 31.84
CA VAL A 89 16.80 -7.33 30.71
C VAL A 89 17.88 -8.36 30.92
N GLU A 90 17.49 -9.63 30.90
CA GLU A 90 18.45 -10.74 30.87
C GLU A 90 18.33 -11.46 29.52
N TYR A 91 19.46 -11.67 28.88
CA TYR A 91 19.55 -12.43 27.64
C TYR A 91 19.72 -13.89 27.99
N TYR A 92 18.67 -14.67 27.79
CA TYR A 92 18.65 -16.06 28.19
C TYR A 92 17.85 -16.89 27.20
N MET A 93 18.51 -17.88 26.60
CA MET A 93 17.86 -18.91 25.80
C MET A 93 17.91 -20.22 26.59
N PRO A 94 16.76 -20.86 26.89
CA PRO A 94 16.76 -22.06 27.72
C PRO A 94 17.52 -23.21 27.03
N GLY A 95 18.66 -23.61 27.61
CA GLY A 95 19.65 -24.47 26.96
C GLY A 95 19.57 -25.98 27.26
N GLU A 96 18.78 -26.38 28.25
CA GLU A 96 18.77 -27.78 28.77
C GLU A 96 17.46 -28.54 28.50
N CYS A 97 16.61 -28.07 27.60
CA CYS A 97 15.27 -28.61 27.41
C CYS A 97 14.84 -28.64 25.94
N LYS A 98 13.78 -29.43 25.65
CA LYS A 98 13.08 -29.35 24.38
C LYS A 98 12.22 -28.08 24.39
N LEU A 99 12.60 -27.12 23.56
CA LEU A 99 11.89 -25.84 23.41
C LEU A 99 10.58 -26.03 22.63
N GLU A 100 9.50 -25.50 23.18
CA GLU A 100 8.23 -25.34 22.49
C GLU A 100 7.96 -23.86 22.23
N LEU A 101 7.40 -23.58 21.05
CA LEU A 101 7.04 -22.23 20.67
C LEU A 101 5.59 -21.98 21.04
N ILE A 102 5.38 -21.02 21.94
CA ILE A 102 4.07 -20.60 22.37
C ILE A 102 3.63 -19.47 21.46
N HIS A 103 2.69 -19.77 20.57
CA HIS A 103 2.00 -18.74 19.80
C HIS A 103 1.02 -18.00 20.72
N LYS A 104 1.35 -16.78 21.15
CA LYS A 104 0.36 -15.91 21.77
C LYS A 104 -0.41 -15.17 20.68
N THR A 105 -1.66 -15.57 20.50
CA THR A 105 -2.62 -14.86 19.65
C THR A 105 -3.39 -13.85 20.50
N GLY A 106 -2.97 -12.59 20.46
CA GLY A 106 -3.67 -11.49 21.10
C GLY A 106 -2.89 -10.17 20.98
N PRO A 107 -3.57 -9.00 20.99
CA PRO A 107 -2.92 -7.69 20.98
C PRO A 107 -2.22 -7.35 22.30
N PHE A 108 -2.49 -8.12 23.34
CA PHE A 108 -1.84 -8.00 24.65
C PHE A 108 -1.09 -9.29 24.92
N LEU A 109 0.24 -9.19 24.97
CA LEU A 109 1.08 -10.30 25.38
C LEU A 109 1.20 -10.25 26.90
N GLU A 110 0.46 -11.09 27.63
CA GLU A 110 0.74 -11.26 29.06
C GLU A 110 2.11 -11.94 29.20
N ILE A 111 3.09 -11.23 29.76
CA ILE A 111 4.47 -11.74 29.87
C ILE A 111 4.66 -12.38 31.24
N THR A 112 4.84 -13.70 31.24
CA THR A 112 5.25 -14.44 32.42
C THR A 112 6.75 -14.24 32.64
N THR A 113 7.14 -13.76 33.82
CA THR A 113 8.55 -13.57 34.21
C THR A 113 9.16 -14.87 34.71
N ASP A 114 8.74 -16.00 34.14
CA ASP A 114 9.31 -17.30 34.48
C ASP A 114 10.68 -17.42 33.80
N VAL A 115 11.68 -17.87 34.54
CA VAL A 115 13.07 -18.00 34.07
C VAL A 115 13.14 -18.98 32.88
N ASP A 116 12.17 -19.89 32.77
CA ASP A 116 12.11 -20.88 31.68
C ASP A 116 11.46 -20.34 30.39
N ILE A 117 11.07 -19.07 30.37
CA ILE A 117 10.41 -18.45 29.20
C ILE A 117 11.22 -17.25 28.75
N CYS A 118 11.60 -17.24 27.48
CA CYS A 118 12.18 -16.07 26.84
C CYS A 118 11.30 -15.60 25.68
N TYR A 119 11.38 -14.30 25.38
CA TYR A 119 10.58 -13.67 24.33
C TYR A 119 11.50 -13.10 23.26
N ASP A 120 11.12 -13.27 22.00
CA ASP A 120 11.82 -12.63 20.89
C ASP A 120 10.98 -12.60 19.61
N ARG A 121 11.45 -11.87 18.62
CA ARG A 121 10.82 -11.79 17.31
C ARG A 121 11.28 -12.96 16.44
N LEU A 122 10.35 -13.85 16.09
CA LEU A 122 10.59 -14.91 15.13
C LEU A 122 10.45 -14.35 13.72
N VAL A 123 11.55 -14.27 12.98
CA VAL A 123 11.60 -13.61 11.67
C VAL A 123 11.60 -14.57 10.49
N MET A 124 12.00 -15.83 10.72
CA MET A 124 12.08 -16.82 9.65
C MET A 124 11.92 -18.26 10.16
N GLU A 125 11.37 -19.13 9.32
CA GLU A 125 11.44 -20.58 9.48
C GLU A 125 12.26 -21.20 8.34
N ILE A 126 13.18 -22.10 8.67
CA ILE A 126 13.94 -22.90 7.71
C ILE A 126 13.49 -24.35 7.86
N MET A 127 13.05 -24.97 6.77
CA MET A 127 12.69 -26.38 6.73
C MET A 127 13.52 -27.08 5.66
N ASN A 128 14.35 -28.07 6.04
CA ASN A 128 15.18 -28.83 5.09
C ASN A 128 16.01 -27.93 4.15
N ASN A 129 16.67 -26.90 4.70
CA ASN A 129 17.42 -25.85 3.97
C ASN A 129 16.60 -24.98 3.03
N THR A 130 15.28 -25.12 2.98
CA THR A 130 14.40 -24.19 2.27
C THR A 130 13.94 -23.11 3.23
N THR A 131 14.07 -21.85 2.82
CA THR A 131 13.62 -20.70 3.59
C THR A 131 12.12 -20.51 3.38
N LYS A 132 11.37 -20.45 4.47
CA LYS A 132 9.97 -20.07 4.49
C LYS A 132 9.90 -18.71 5.16
N GLN A 133 9.70 -17.68 4.36
CA GLN A 133 9.39 -16.35 4.88
C GLN A 133 8.09 -16.44 5.68
N ILE A 134 8.16 -15.99 6.92
CA ILE A 134 7.00 -15.82 7.79
C ILE A 134 6.81 -14.34 8.03
N VAL A 135 5.58 -13.94 8.31
CA VAL A 135 5.33 -12.60 8.85
C VAL A 135 6.02 -12.55 10.22
N PRO A 136 6.99 -11.65 10.42
CA PRO A 136 7.68 -11.53 11.70
C PRO A 136 6.67 -11.33 12.83
N LYS A 137 6.85 -12.06 13.92
CA LYS A 137 5.97 -11.94 15.09
C LYS A 137 6.75 -12.20 16.36
N THR A 138 6.40 -11.49 17.42
CA THR A 138 6.89 -11.83 18.75
C THR A 138 6.35 -13.19 19.19
N VAL A 139 7.26 -14.06 19.64
CA VAL A 139 6.96 -15.40 20.16
C VAL A 139 7.57 -15.57 21.53
N ALA A 140 7.01 -16.50 22.30
CA ALA A 140 7.63 -16.97 23.53
C ALA A 140 8.19 -18.38 23.30
N LEU A 141 9.42 -18.62 23.74
CA LEU A 141 10.01 -19.95 23.81
C LEU A 141 9.97 -20.41 25.25
N SER A 142 9.49 -21.63 25.48
CA SER A 142 9.41 -22.22 26.81
C SER A 142 9.92 -23.65 26.82
N CYS A 143 10.51 -24.05 27.95
CA CYS A 143 10.81 -25.45 28.22
C CYS A 143 9.54 -26.25 28.52
N ILE A 144 9.38 -27.39 27.86
CA ILE A 144 8.33 -28.35 28.21
C ILE A 144 8.63 -28.93 29.60
N LYS A 145 7.91 -28.48 30.64
CA LYS A 145 7.94 -29.05 31.98
C LYS A 145 6.64 -29.83 32.24
N ASN A 146 6.77 -30.99 32.88
CA ASN A 146 5.61 -31.82 33.25
C ASN A 146 4.89 -31.34 34.53
N GLU A 147 5.42 -30.32 35.21
CA GLU A 147 4.89 -29.83 36.49
C GLU A 147 4.31 -28.42 36.36
N THR A 148 3.11 -28.23 36.90
CA THR A 148 2.43 -26.94 37.02
C THR A 148 3.00 -26.16 38.20
N SER A 149 4.05 -25.37 37.98
CA SER A 149 4.46 -24.34 38.94
C SER A 149 3.48 -23.17 38.90
N ASN A 150 3.14 -22.62 40.07
CA ASN A 150 2.37 -21.38 40.17
C ASN A 150 3.26 -20.22 39.69
N THR A 151 3.07 -19.79 38.44
CA THR A 151 3.79 -18.67 37.85
C THR A 151 3.18 -17.35 38.29
N LEU A 152 4.03 -16.43 38.77
CA LEU A 152 3.64 -15.03 38.94
C LEU A 152 3.50 -14.41 37.55
N THR A 153 2.29 -13.95 37.24
CA THR A 153 2.00 -13.25 36.00
C THR A 153 2.21 -11.75 36.23
N SER A 154 3.14 -11.17 35.47
CA SER A 154 3.22 -9.73 35.32
C SER A 154 2.65 -9.34 33.97
N THR A 155 2.10 -8.14 33.84
CA THR A 155 1.57 -7.66 32.56
C THR A 155 2.54 -6.63 32.00
N ILE A 156 3.46 -7.07 31.16
CA ILE A 156 4.27 -6.17 30.34
C ILE A 156 3.58 -6.06 28.97
N THR A 157 3.37 -4.84 28.49
CA THR A 157 2.78 -4.59 27.18
C THR A 157 3.87 -4.42 26.13
N ILE A 158 3.70 -5.08 24.98
CA ILE A 158 4.52 -4.86 23.79
C ILE A 158 3.80 -3.84 22.92
N ASP A 159 4.46 -2.72 22.65
CA ASP A 159 3.93 -1.67 21.81
C ASP A 159 4.32 -1.90 20.35
N HIS A 160 3.33 -1.91 19.47
CA HIS A 160 3.53 -2.11 18.04
C HIS A 160 3.64 -0.75 17.34
N ILE A 161 4.82 -0.48 16.78
CA ILE A 161 5.11 0.72 16.01
C ILE A 161 5.44 0.31 14.58
N ARG A 162 5.17 1.19 13.62
CA ARG A 162 5.40 0.91 12.20
C ARG A 162 6.17 2.05 11.57
N LYS A 163 7.28 1.72 10.92
CA LYS A 163 8.01 2.65 10.06
C LYS A 163 7.40 2.69 8.67
N CYS A 164 7.32 3.86 8.06
CA CYS A 164 6.80 3.96 6.70
C CYS A 164 7.77 3.40 5.68
N CYS A 165 9.07 3.60 5.89
CA CYS A 165 10.12 3.16 4.99
C CYS A 165 11.01 2.07 5.60
N PRO A 166 11.56 1.17 4.76
CA PRO A 166 12.57 0.19 5.15
C PRO A 166 13.80 0.82 5.83
N ARG A 167 14.70 -0.04 6.32
CA ARG A 167 15.98 0.39 6.90
C ARG A 167 16.76 1.25 5.90
N ASN A 168 17.47 2.25 6.43
CA ASN A 168 18.31 3.19 5.67
C ASN A 168 17.54 4.03 4.63
N GLN A 169 16.21 4.10 4.74
CA GLN A 169 15.38 4.94 3.90
C GLN A 169 14.58 5.95 4.73
N ARG A 170 14.25 7.07 4.11
CA ARG A 170 13.37 8.11 4.63
C ARG A 170 12.22 8.34 3.66
N TYR A 171 11.10 8.82 4.18
CA TYR A 171 9.94 9.10 3.35
C TYR A 171 10.06 10.48 2.73
N ASP A 172 9.83 10.60 1.43
CA ASP A 172 9.86 11.86 0.69
C ASP A 172 8.41 12.24 0.34
N ILE A 173 7.84 13.25 1.01
CA ILE A 173 6.45 13.69 0.75
C ILE A 173 6.27 14.39 -0.59
N VAL A 174 7.34 14.85 -1.24
CA VAL A 174 7.24 15.52 -2.55
C VAL A 174 7.04 14.47 -3.64
N PHE A 175 7.75 13.35 -3.53
CA PHE A 175 7.67 12.24 -4.49
C PHE A 175 6.82 11.06 -4.00
N HIS A 176 6.29 11.16 -2.79
CA HIS A 176 5.46 10.17 -2.11
C HIS A 176 6.11 8.78 -2.01
N VAL A 177 7.42 8.69 -1.86
CA VAL A 177 8.20 7.44 -1.96
C VAL A 177 9.29 7.36 -0.88
N CYS A 178 9.70 6.14 -0.54
CA CYS A 178 10.87 5.91 0.31
C CYS A 178 12.17 6.02 -0.51
N ARG A 179 13.11 6.81 -0.02
CA ARG A 179 14.40 7.06 -0.68
C ARG A 179 15.55 6.68 0.22
N ASN A 180 16.61 6.14 -0.39
CA ASN A 180 17.86 5.87 0.32
C ASN A 180 18.42 7.16 0.90
N PHE A 181 18.88 7.08 2.15
CA PHE A 181 19.56 8.16 2.84
C PHE A 181 20.99 7.70 3.14
N ASP A 182 21.98 8.46 2.67
CA ASP A 182 23.38 8.02 2.64
C ASP A 182 24.10 8.06 4.00
N GLU A 183 23.48 8.60 5.06
CA GLU A 183 24.09 8.62 6.39
C GLU A 183 23.81 7.31 7.16
N TYR A 184 24.83 6.46 7.21
CA TYR A 184 24.84 5.11 7.81
C TYR A 184 24.42 5.00 9.28
N ASN A 185 24.28 6.11 10.02
CA ASN A 185 24.05 6.09 11.48
C ASN A 185 22.64 6.49 11.92
N GLU A 186 21.77 6.94 11.01
CA GLU A 186 20.45 7.47 11.39
C GLU A 186 19.30 6.46 11.34
N SER A 187 19.55 5.22 10.94
CA SER A 187 18.52 4.18 10.83
C SER A 187 17.82 3.89 12.17
N ASN A 188 18.49 4.23 13.27
CA ASN A 188 18.03 4.09 14.64
C ASN A 188 17.45 5.38 15.23
N TRP A 189 17.17 6.42 14.43
CA TRP A 189 16.61 7.68 14.95
C TRP A 189 15.33 7.45 15.75
N LEU A 190 14.44 6.58 15.27
CA LEU A 190 13.16 6.26 15.93
C LEU A 190 13.42 5.61 17.29
N ILE A 191 14.45 4.77 17.34
CA ILE A 191 14.89 4.11 18.57
C ILE A 191 15.36 5.17 19.58
N MET A 192 16.22 6.09 19.13
CA MET A 192 16.74 7.17 19.96
C MET A 192 15.62 8.10 20.45
N ASP A 193 14.65 8.43 19.61
CA ASP A 193 13.52 9.28 19.99
C ASP A 193 12.63 8.59 21.04
N LEU A 194 12.28 7.32 20.83
CA LEU A 194 11.53 6.52 21.79
C LEU A 194 12.27 6.35 23.12
N MET A 195 13.61 6.19 23.07
CA MET A 195 14.47 6.12 24.24
C MET A 195 14.54 7.44 25.01
N ASN A 196 14.61 8.58 24.32
CA ASN A 196 14.74 9.88 24.98
C ASN A 196 13.44 10.32 25.65
N ASN A 197 12.30 10.07 25.02
CA ASN A 197 11.00 10.60 25.47
C ASN A 197 10.29 9.74 26.54
N ASN A 198 10.65 8.45 26.69
CA ASN A 198 10.03 7.59 27.71
C ASN A 198 10.85 7.49 28.99
N THR A 199 10.18 7.65 30.13
CA THR A 199 10.71 7.38 31.48
C THR A 199 10.39 5.98 31.98
N GLN A 200 9.46 5.28 31.31
CA GLN A 200 9.03 3.93 31.68
C GLN A 200 9.66 2.90 30.75
N SER A 201 10.00 1.75 31.34
CA SER A 201 10.39 0.53 30.65
C SER A 201 9.31 0.09 29.65
N LYS A 202 9.63 0.07 28.36
CA LYS A 202 8.70 -0.33 27.29
C LYS A 202 9.39 -1.24 26.28
N ILE A 203 8.61 -2.17 25.72
CA ILE A 203 9.07 -3.09 24.68
C ILE A 203 8.36 -2.70 23.39
N TYR A 204 9.11 -2.56 22.31
CA TYR A 204 8.60 -2.17 21.00
C TYR A 204 8.84 -3.26 19.96
N GLU A 205 7.80 -3.59 19.22
CA GLU A 205 7.88 -4.35 17.97
C GLU A 205 7.72 -3.38 16.80
N ILE A 206 8.74 -3.28 15.95
CA ILE A 206 8.78 -2.34 14.83
C ILE A 206 8.54 -3.07 13.51
N ASP A 207 7.41 -2.77 12.88
CA ASP A 207 7.08 -3.20 11.52
C ASP A 207 7.47 -2.15 10.47
N PHE A 208 7.40 -2.54 9.20
CA PHE A 208 7.62 -1.66 8.06
C PHE A 208 6.38 -1.61 7.17
N GLU A 209 6.37 -0.58 6.30
CA GLU A 209 5.35 -0.30 5.30
C GLU A 209 3.98 0.02 5.90
N LEU A 210 3.11 0.70 5.17
CA LEU A 210 1.72 0.93 5.58
C LEU A 210 0.78 0.17 4.66
N HIS A 211 -0.09 -0.67 5.22
CA HIS A 211 -1.09 -1.41 4.47
C HIS A 211 -2.48 -0.86 4.77
N CYS A 212 -2.93 0.11 3.98
CA CYS A 212 -4.31 0.57 4.01
C CYS A 212 -5.23 -0.43 3.29
N LYS A 213 -6.49 -0.52 3.72
CA LYS A 213 -7.49 -1.33 3.01
C LYS A 213 -7.72 -0.76 1.60
N SER A 214 -8.28 -1.59 0.72
CA SER A 214 -8.55 -1.24 -0.68
C SER A 214 -9.50 -0.04 -0.86
N ASN A 215 -10.20 0.41 0.18
CA ASN A 215 -11.09 1.58 0.16
C ASN A 215 -10.59 2.73 1.05
N GLU A 216 -9.36 2.65 1.57
CA GLU A 216 -8.76 3.65 2.45
C GLU A 216 -7.65 4.43 1.73
N TYR A 217 -7.53 5.70 2.06
CA TYR A 217 -6.46 6.60 1.64
C TYR A 217 -5.34 6.55 2.67
N ALA A 218 -4.09 6.59 2.21
CA ALA A 218 -2.94 6.88 3.05
C ALA A 218 -2.71 8.40 3.07
N VAL A 219 -3.09 9.05 4.18
CA VAL A 219 -2.92 10.49 4.39
C VAL A 219 -1.55 10.79 4.99
N GLU A 220 -0.84 11.76 4.41
CA GLU A 220 0.52 12.13 4.80
C GLU A 220 0.51 13.39 5.69
N LEU A 221 0.91 13.21 6.94
CA LEU A 221 0.85 14.22 8.00
C LEU A 221 2.28 14.62 8.38
N SER A 222 2.66 15.86 8.04
CA SER A 222 3.97 16.41 8.40
C SER A 222 3.92 17.14 9.75
N GLU A 223 4.98 16.98 10.54
CA GLU A 223 5.18 17.66 11.82
C GLU A 223 5.17 19.20 11.71
N GLU A 224 5.44 19.75 10.52
CA GLU A 224 5.33 21.18 10.26
C GLU A 224 3.90 21.70 10.53
N LYS A 225 2.89 20.85 10.34
CA LYS A 225 1.46 21.19 10.44
C LYS A 225 0.74 20.49 11.59
N TYR A 226 1.22 19.31 11.94
CA TYR A 226 0.62 18.46 12.95
C TYR A 226 1.56 18.29 14.14
N MET A 227 1.00 18.21 15.33
CA MET A 227 1.65 17.63 16.49
C MET A 227 1.45 16.12 16.41
N ILE A 228 2.55 15.39 16.31
CA ILE A 228 2.58 13.95 16.17
C ILE A 228 3.20 13.40 17.45
N GLU A 229 2.45 12.60 18.19
CA GLU A 229 2.89 12.00 19.45
C GLU A 229 2.57 10.51 19.45
N ILE A 230 3.55 9.69 19.82
CA ILE A 230 3.39 8.24 19.90
C ILE A 230 3.13 7.85 21.35
N GLU A 231 1.95 7.29 21.61
CA GLU A 231 1.56 6.79 22.92
C GLU A 231 1.36 5.27 22.86
N GLY A 232 2.45 4.56 23.11
CA GLY A 232 2.51 3.11 22.99
C GLY A 232 2.25 2.66 21.55
N SER A 233 1.21 1.86 21.34
CA SER A 233 0.78 1.41 20.00
C SER A 233 -0.16 2.38 19.27
N ALA A 234 -0.47 3.53 19.88
CA ALA A 234 -1.36 4.54 19.32
C ALA A 234 -0.58 5.77 18.83
N LEU A 235 -1.10 6.38 17.76
CA LEU A 235 -0.62 7.65 17.25
C LEU A 235 -1.63 8.74 17.59
N ASN A 236 -1.20 9.70 18.38
CA ASN A 236 -1.93 10.91 18.70
C ASN A 236 -1.54 12.00 17.70
N VAL A 237 -2.50 12.43 16.88
CA VAL A 237 -2.31 13.49 15.90
C VAL A 237 -3.18 14.67 16.27
N GLY A 238 -2.57 15.83 16.49
CA GLY A 238 -3.25 17.10 16.67
C GLY A 238 -2.89 18.10 15.58
N THR A 239 -3.85 18.85 15.03
CA THR A 239 -3.50 20.05 14.25
C THR A 239 -2.82 21.06 15.17
N ARG A 240 -1.77 21.77 14.73
CA ARG A 240 -1.11 22.82 15.56
C ARG A 240 -2.04 23.97 15.95
N GLU A 241 -3.10 24.21 15.17
CA GLU A 241 -4.16 25.17 15.50
C GLU A 241 -5.08 24.68 16.64
N GLY A 242 -4.90 23.45 17.12
CA GLY A 242 -5.64 22.86 18.25
C GLY A 242 -7.08 22.41 17.93
N THR A 243 -7.51 22.49 16.67
CA THR A 243 -8.90 22.26 16.25
C THR A 243 -9.27 20.78 16.15
N ILE A 244 -8.34 19.91 15.79
CA ILE A 244 -8.60 18.48 15.56
C ILE A 244 -7.58 17.65 16.32
N LYS A 245 -8.06 16.69 17.14
CA LYS A 245 -7.24 15.64 17.77
C LYS A 245 -7.80 14.27 17.39
N ASN A 246 -6.99 13.47 16.72
CA ASN A 246 -7.33 12.12 16.32
C ASN A 246 -6.37 11.13 16.99
N ILE A 247 -6.92 10.06 17.56
CA ILE A 247 -6.15 8.94 18.10
C ILE A 247 -6.30 7.77 17.13
N ILE A 248 -5.21 7.38 16.49
CA ILE A 248 -5.19 6.25 15.55
C ILE A 248 -4.58 5.05 16.26
N ARG A 249 -5.35 3.95 16.32
CA ARG A 249 -4.92 2.70 16.96
C ARG A 249 -3.96 1.92 16.07
N SER A 250 -3.29 0.93 16.67
CA SER A 250 -2.31 0.06 16.04
C SER A 250 -2.75 -0.46 14.66
N GLY A 251 -1.77 -0.57 13.75
CA GLY A 251 -1.93 -1.12 12.40
C GLY A 251 -2.48 -0.15 11.34
N GLY A 252 -3.07 0.98 11.76
CA GLY A 252 -3.63 1.99 10.84
C GLY A 252 -2.72 3.16 10.50
N TRP A 253 -1.45 3.13 10.93
CA TRP A 253 -0.51 4.23 10.76
C TRP A 253 0.93 3.75 10.66
N CYS A 254 1.80 4.59 10.09
CA CYS A 254 3.25 4.45 10.17
C CYS A 254 3.89 5.84 10.38
N ILE A 255 5.14 5.87 10.81
CA ILE A 255 5.92 7.12 10.98
C ILE A 255 7.30 6.98 10.34
N ASP A 256 7.84 8.06 9.80
CA ASP A 256 9.24 8.15 9.40
C ASP A 256 9.78 9.58 9.53
N ASN A 257 11.07 9.74 9.27
CA ASN A 257 11.63 11.07 9.02
C ASN A 257 11.34 11.50 7.59
N GLU A 258 11.01 12.78 7.44
CA GLU A 258 10.89 13.44 6.16
C GLU A 258 12.27 13.59 5.51
N TYR A 259 12.37 13.21 4.24
CA TYR A 259 13.61 13.18 3.48
C TYR A 259 14.29 14.56 3.42
N SER A 260 13.51 15.62 3.21
CA SER A 260 14.06 16.96 2.95
C SER A 260 14.28 17.80 4.21
N SER A 261 13.32 17.81 5.15
CA SER A 261 13.37 18.65 6.34
C SER A 261 13.93 17.94 7.57
N GLY A 262 13.96 16.61 7.57
CA GLY A 262 14.33 15.80 8.73
C GLY A 262 13.27 15.77 9.85
N GLY A 263 12.16 16.50 9.72
CA GLY A 263 11.04 16.44 10.66
C GLY A 263 10.25 15.15 10.55
N LEU A 264 9.33 14.90 11.49
CA LEU A 264 8.52 13.70 11.46
C LEU A 264 7.42 13.76 10.39
N VAL A 265 7.19 12.64 9.73
CA VAL A 265 6.03 12.41 8.86
C VAL A 265 5.32 11.14 9.29
N ALA A 266 4.01 11.25 9.54
CA ALA A 266 3.16 10.09 9.78
C ALA A 266 2.26 9.84 8.57
N ARG A 267 2.07 8.58 8.21
CA ARG A 267 1.05 8.19 7.22
C ARG A 267 -0.06 7.43 7.92
N VAL A 268 -1.30 7.78 7.64
CA VAL A 268 -2.48 7.24 8.33
C VAL A 268 -3.51 6.75 7.34
N CYS A 269 -4.03 5.54 7.56
CA CYS A 269 -5.12 4.99 6.76
C CYS A 269 -6.47 5.57 7.21
N THR A 270 -7.23 6.15 6.28
CA THR A 270 -8.57 6.65 6.54
C THR A 270 -9.46 6.51 5.32
N ASN A 271 -10.75 6.26 5.52
CA ASN A 271 -11.76 6.34 4.46
C ASN A 271 -12.28 7.78 4.24
N ASP A 272 -11.92 8.70 5.14
CA ASP A 272 -12.39 10.08 5.14
C ASP A 272 -11.21 11.03 5.39
N CYS A 273 -10.80 11.71 4.32
CA CYS A 273 -9.68 12.63 4.30
C CYS A 273 -9.99 13.95 5.00
N SER A 274 -11.28 14.31 5.10
CA SER A 274 -11.71 15.57 5.73
C SER A 274 -11.35 15.64 7.21
N LYS A 275 -11.22 14.48 7.88
CA LYS A 275 -10.74 14.34 9.26
C LYS A 275 -9.34 14.90 9.51
N PHE A 276 -8.53 14.99 8.46
CA PHE A 276 -7.19 15.57 8.48
C PHE A 276 -7.10 16.79 7.57
N GLY A 277 -8.24 17.33 7.12
CA GLY A 277 -8.28 18.38 6.12
C GLY A 277 -7.44 18.05 4.89
N ALA A 278 -7.30 16.77 4.51
CA ALA A 278 -6.41 16.36 3.43
C ALA A 278 -7.09 16.39 2.06
N TYR A 279 -6.34 16.78 1.03
CA TYR A 279 -6.76 16.71 -0.36
C TYR A 279 -6.52 15.29 -0.90
N CYS A 280 -7.59 14.65 -1.36
CA CYS A 280 -7.55 13.23 -1.70
C CYS A 280 -7.60 12.94 -3.20
N MET A 281 -6.77 11.99 -3.61
CA MET A 281 -6.58 11.61 -4.99
C MET A 281 -6.21 10.13 -5.10
N ARG A 282 -6.32 9.60 -6.33
CA ARG A 282 -5.98 8.21 -6.63
C ARG A 282 -4.70 8.14 -7.45
N LYS A 283 -3.79 7.24 -7.06
CA LYS A 283 -2.61 6.87 -7.84
C LYS A 283 -2.85 5.54 -8.54
N CYS A 284 -2.44 5.40 -9.80
CA CYS A 284 -2.76 4.18 -10.56
C CYS A 284 -1.92 2.97 -10.15
N CYS A 285 -0.62 3.14 -10.01
CA CYS A 285 0.33 2.11 -9.61
C CYS A 285 0.64 2.20 -8.11
N PRO A 286 1.13 1.11 -7.49
CA PRO A 286 1.67 1.16 -6.13
C PRO A 286 2.71 2.29 -5.93
N ILE A 287 2.93 2.65 -4.67
CA ILE A 287 3.99 3.60 -4.29
C ILE A 287 5.35 3.07 -4.77
N GLY A 288 6.21 3.97 -5.28
CA GLY A 288 7.51 3.60 -5.84
C GLY A 288 7.43 2.88 -7.20
N GLN A 289 6.27 2.88 -7.85
CA GLN A 289 6.10 2.37 -9.22
C GLN A 289 5.49 3.42 -10.13
N HIS A 290 5.72 3.27 -11.44
CA HIS A 290 5.19 4.14 -12.50
C HIS A 290 4.79 3.32 -13.73
N TYR A 291 4.05 3.90 -14.66
CA TYR A 291 3.67 3.21 -15.90
C TYR A 291 4.81 3.24 -16.93
N LYS A 292 5.10 2.09 -17.52
CA LYS A 292 6.01 1.95 -18.66
C LYS A 292 5.34 1.19 -19.81
N PRO A 293 5.38 1.70 -21.06
CA PRO A 293 4.82 1.01 -22.21
C PRO A 293 5.64 -0.25 -22.53
N ARG A 294 4.96 -1.35 -22.90
CA ARG A 294 5.65 -2.59 -23.30
C ARG A 294 6.40 -2.44 -24.63
N SER A 295 5.74 -1.80 -25.58
CA SER A 295 6.25 -1.45 -26.91
C SER A 295 5.73 -0.07 -27.31
N CYS A 296 6.47 0.64 -28.17
CA CYS A 296 6.05 1.96 -28.66
C CYS A 296 4.84 1.89 -29.59
N ASP A 297 4.62 0.74 -30.23
CA ASP A 297 3.45 0.49 -31.08
C ASP A 297 2.26 -0.11 -30.30
N SER A 298 2.36 -0.19 -28.97
CA SER A 298 1.34 -0.84 -28.13
C SER A 298 0.72 0.14 -27.15
N PHE A 299 -0.61 0.08 -27.03
CA PHE A 299 -1.36 0.80 -26.00
C PHE A 299 -1.28 0.15 -24.62
N VAL A 300 -0.48 -0.92 -24.45
CA VAL A 300 -0.37 -1.67 -23.21
C VAL A 300 0.83 -1.21 -22.40
N SER A 301 0.57 -0.68 -21.22
CA SER A 301 1.56 -0.33 -20.21
C SER A 301 1.44 -1.23 -18.97
N SER A 302 2.51 -1.29 -18.19
CA SER A 302 2.54 -1.99 -16.90
C SER A 302 3.22 -1.13 -15.84
N CYS A 303 2.79 -1.30 -14.58
CA CYS A 303 3.48 -0.71 -13.45
C CYS A 303 4.84 -1.37 -13.28
N VAL A 304 5.91 -0.56 -13.22
CA VAL A 304 7.28 -1.01 -13.00
C VAL A 304 7.90 -0.25 -11.83
N PRO A 305 8.78 -0.87 -11.04
CA PRO A 305 9.48 -0.18 -9.96
C PRO A 305 10.33 0.99 -10.46
N SER A 306 10.24 2.11 -9.75
CA SER A 306 11.16 3.23 -9.88
C SER A 306 12.47 2.86 -9.19
N THR A 307 13.47 2.45 -9.96
CA THR A 307 14.76 2.03 -9.42
C THR A 307 15.65 3.25 -9.11
N ASN A 308 16.42 3.19 -8.02
CA ASN A 308 17.34 4.25 -7.56
C ASN A 308 18.63 4.39 -8.42
N LYS A 309 18.62 3.92 -9.68
CA LYS A 309 19.73 4.21 -10.62
C LYS A 309 19.45 5.54 -11.32
N ASP A 310 20.43 6.08 -12.05
CA ASP A 310 20.45 7.43 -12.67
C ASP A 310 19.21 7.84 -13.52
N ASP A 311 18.26 6.92 -13.73
CA ASP A 311 17.00 7.08 -14.46
C ASP A 311 15.74 6.99 -13.57
N ALA A 312 15.84 7.29 -12.27
CA ALA A 312 14.73 7.18 -11.33
C ALA A 312 13.54 8.06 -11.74
N VAL A 313 12.40 7.43 -12.04
CA VAL A 313 11.15 8.10 -12.39
C VAL A 313 10.29 8.23 -11.15
N PHE A 314 10.20 9.45 -10.62
CA PHE A 314 9.40 9.73 -9.43
C PHE A 314 8.01 10.26 -9.77
N PHE A 315 7.07 10.03 -8.86
CA PHE A 315 5.71 10.53 -8.97
C PHE A 315 5.63 11.93 -8.37
N ASN A 316 5.42 12.94 -9.22
CA ASN A 316 5.28 14.33 -8.77
C ASN A 316 3.96 14.93 -9.25
N ILE A 317 3.04 15.17 -8.32
CA ILE A 317 1.72 15.72 -8.62
C ILE A 317 1.68 17.25 -8.67
N SER A 318 2.81 17.94 -8.45
CA SER A 318 2.89 19.41 -8.47
C SER A 318 2.21 20.03 -9.70
N SER A 319 2.38 19.39 -10.88
CA SER A 319 1.74 19.80 -12.14
C SER A 319 0.21 19.90 -12.12
N TYR A 320 -0.46 19.28 -11.16
CA TYR A 320 -1.89 19.44 -10.91
C TYR A 320 -2.18 20.32 -9.70
N ILE A 321 -1.42 20.17 -8.62
CA ILE A 321 -1.73 20.81 -7.34
C ILE A 321 -1.35 22.30 -7.34
N ASP A 322 -0.23 22.68 -7.94
CA ASP A 322 0.25 24.07 -7.89
C ASP A 322 -0.72 25.04 -8.58
N PRO A 323 -1.23 24.79 -9.81
CA PRO A 323 -2.23 25.64 -10.44
C PRO A 323 -3.54 25.72 -9.63
N LEU A 324 -3.87 24.65 -8.91
CA LEU A 324 -5.04 24.61 -8.04
C LEU A 324 -4.83 25.50 -6.80
N LYS A 325 -3.65 25.46 -6.17
CA LYS A 325 -3.31 26.32 -5.02
C LYS A 325 -3.31 27.79 -5.37
N GLU A 326 -2.82 28.15 -6.56
CA GLU A 326 -2.85 29.53 -7.06
C GLU A 326 -4.29 30.07 -7.17
N ASN A 327 -5.21 29.23 -7.66
CA ASN A 327 -6.62 29.60 -7.83
C ASN A 327 -7.43 29.50 -6.52
N TYR A 328 -7.03 28.63 -5.60
CA TYR A 328 -7.75 28.31 -4.37
C TYR A 328 -6.80 28.34 -3.17
N LYS A 329 -6.68 29.50 -2.52
CA LYS A 329 -5.80 29.72 -1.36
C LYS A 329 -6.10 28.84 -0.14
N ASN A 330 -7.29 28.26 -0.07
CA ASN A 330 -7.72 27.37 1.02
C ASN A 330 -7.51 25.89 0.70
N LEU A 331 -6.84 25.55 -0.40
CA LEU A 331 -6.53 24.17 -0.71
C LEU A 331 -5.53 23.62 0.31
N SER A 332 -5.80 22.43 0.81
CA SER A 332 -4.89 21.77 1.75
C SER A 332 -3.60 21.36 1.07
N ASP A 333 -2.45 21.59 1.74
CA ASP A 333 -1.19 20.96 1.31
C ASP A 333 -0.99 19.55 1.87
N THR A 334 -1.90 19.06 2.72
CA THR A 334 -1.89 17.67 3.19
C THR A 334 -2.53 16.79 2.12
N LEU A 335 -1.84 15.74 1.69
CA LEU A 335 -2.31 14.85 0.62
C LEU A 335 -2.75 13.50 1.19
N GLY A 336 -3.79 12.93 0.59
CA GLY A 336 -4.20 11.54 0.83
C GLY A 336 -4.23 10.75 -0.47
N ILE A 337 -3.51 9.64 -0.49
CA ILE A 337 -3.31 8.83 -1.70
C ILE A 337 -4.02 7.49 -1.54
N HIS A 338 -4.94 7.22 -2.46
CA HIS A 338 -5.55 5.91 -2.61
C HIS A 338 -4.93 5.18 -3.81
N ILE A 339 -4.54 3.92 -3.64
CA ILE A 339 -3.84 3.16 -4.68
C ILE A 339 -4.84 2.32 -5.46
N GLY A 340 -4.75 2.45 -6.79
CA GLY A 340 -5.52 1.66 -7.73
C GLY A 340 -6.80 2.34 -8.17
N LEU A 341 -7.37 1.74 -9.21
CA LEU A 341 -8.66 2.09 -9.79
C LEU A 341 -9.16 0.81 -10.45
N ASP A 342 -10.36 0.36 -10.09
CA ASP A 342 -10.96 -0.81 -10.69
C ASP A 342 -11.73 -0.41 -11.96
N CYS A 343 -11.32 -0.96 -13.09
CA CYS A 343 -11.93 -0.69 -14.39
C CYS A 343 -12.13 -2.01 -15.13
N PRO A 344 -13.37 -2.50 -15.29
CA PRO A 344 -13.65 -3.82 -15.85
C PRO A 344 -13.18 -3.97 -17.31
N HIS A 345 -13.10 -2.88 -18.05
CA HIS A 345 -12.68 -2.85 -19.46
C HIS A 345 -11.30 -2.21 -19.68
N GLY A 346 -10.51 -2.05 -18.62
CA GLY A 346 -9.20 -1.43 -18.67
C GLY A 346 -9.23 0.10 -18.53
N LYS A 347 -8.03 0.70 -18.64
CA LYS A 347 -7.79 2.13 -18.40
C LYS A 347 -7.22 2.78 -19.65
N VAL A 348 -7.54 4.05 -19.86
CA VAL A 348 -6.99 4.87 -20.94
C VAL A 348 -6.30 6.07 -20.31
N ALA A 349 -5.03 6.27 -20.66
CA ALA A 349 -4.28 7.46 -20.28
C ALA A 349 -4.72 8.65 -21.14
N LEU A 350 -4.96 9.79 -20.50
CA LEU A 350 -5.33 11.03 -21.18
C LEU A 350 -4.07 11.80 -21.60
N ASN A 351 -4.09 12.43 -22.77
CA ASN A 351 -3.00 13.28 -23.23
C ASN A 351 -3.30 14.76 -22.97
N LYS A 352 -2.67 15.38 -21.95
CA LYS A 352 -2.85 16.81 -21.63
C LYS A 352 -2.59 17.76 -22.80
N SER A 353 -1.72 17.38 -23.74
CA SER A 353 -1.36 18.21 -24.90
C SER A 353 -2.45 18.21 -25.98
N ALA A 354 -3.32 17.21 -26.00
CA ALA A 354 -4.43 17.12 -26.94
C ALA A 354 -5.67 17.82 -26.37
N LYS A 355 -6.28 18.74 -27.15
CA LYS A 355 -7.47 19.50 -26.70
C LYS A 355 -8.64 18.61 -26.28
N GLN A 356 -8.82 17.46 -26.94
CA GLN A 356 -9.88 16.50 -26.63
C GLN A 356 -9.67 15.76 -25.30
N ASP A 357 -8.43 15.69 -24.83
CA ASP A 357 -8.02 14.96 -23.62
C ASP A 357 -7.58 15.92 -22.52
N PHE A 358 -7.78 17.24 -22.70
CA PHE A 358 -7.44 18.21 -21.67
C PHE A 358 -8.17 17.86 -20.37
N HIS A 359 -7.48 17.93 -19.24
CA HIS A 359 -8.09 17.60 -17.95
C HIS A 359 -7.39 18.35 -16.82
N ARG A 360 -8.16 18.62 -15.76
CA ARG A 360 -7.66 19.25 -14.55
C ARG A 360 -8.33 18.63 -13.32
N LEU A 361 -7.70 18.80 -12.17
CA LEU A 361 -8.32 18.46 -10.91
C LEU A 361 -9.18 19.61 -10.40
N THR A 362 -10.26 19.26 -9.71
CA THR A 362 -11.14 20.20 -9.02
C THR A 362 -10.73 20.34 -7.54
N PRO A 363 -11.13 21.40 -6.82
CA PRO A 363 -10.80 21.56 -5.39
C PRO A 363 -11.30 20.43 -4.49
N SER A 364 -12.29 19.65 -4.95
CA SER A 364 -12.85 18.49 -4.24
C SER A 364 -12.19 17.16 -4.61
N GLY A 365 -11.13 17.16 -5.41
CA GLY A 365 -10.44 15.92 -5.82
C GLY A 365 -11.14 15.13 -6.91
N MET A 366 -12.03 15.74 -7.71
CA MET A 366 -12.57 15.13 -8.93
C MET A 366 -11.73 15.53 -10.14
N LEU A 367 -11.64 14.66 -11.14
CA LEU A 367 -11.07 14.98 -12.44
C LEU A 367 -12.14 15.59 -13.34
N GLU A 368 -11.90 16.82 -13.80
CA GLU A 368 -12.71 17.51 -14.80
C GLU A 368 -12.05 17.36 -16.18
N SER A 369 -12.80 16.80 -17.12
CA SER A 369 -12.41 16.60 -18.53
C SER A 369 -13.57 16.98 -19.47
N PRO A 370 -13.34 17.15 -20.79
CA PRO A 370 -14.40 17.36 -21.77
C PRO A 370 -15.47 16.27 -21.78
N LEU A 371 -15.13 15.05 -21.35
CA LEU A 371 -16.06 13.92 -21.32
C LEU A 371 -16.99 13.98 -20.11
N ASN A 372 -16.42 14.14 -18.91
CA ASN A 372 -17.16 14.14 -17.65
C ASN A 372 -16.32 14.69 -16.48
N ILE A 373 -17.00 14.95 -15.36
CA ILE A 373 -16.41 15.14 -14.03
C ILE A 373 -16.63 13.85 -13.22
N SER A 374 -15.55 13.20 -12.76
CA SER A 374 -15.67 11.93 -12.03
C SER A 374 -14.56 11.70 -11.00
N TYR A 375 -14.82 10.81 -10.05
CA TYR A 375 -13.84 10.19 -9.16
C TYR A 375 -13.22 8.91 -9.74
N ASP A 376 -13.71 8.44 -10.90
CA ASP A 376 -13.25 7.23 -11.58
C ASP A 376 -12.02 7.51 -12.45
N TYR A 377 -11.00 8.04 -11.81
CA TYR A 377 -9.70 8.31 -12.39
C TYR A 377 -8.59 7.92 -11.43
N CYS A 378 -7.38 7.84 -11.94
CA CYS A 378 -6.16 7.84 -11.14
C CYS A 378 -5.09 8.63 -11.88
N ILE A 379 -4.10 9.16 -11.18
CA ILE A 379 -2.98 9.90 -11.76
C ILE A 379 -1.73 9.05 -11.65
N GLU A 380 -0.87 9.10 -12.66
CA GLU A 380 0.37 8.36 -12.66
C GLU A 380 1.45 9.06 -13.49
N THR A 381 2.71 8.70 -13.21
CA THR A 381 3.83 9.03 -14.08
C THR A 381 3.96 7.99 -15.20
N PHE A 382 4.05 8.46 -16.44
CA PHE A 382 4.23 7.67 -17.64
C PHE A 382 5.66 7.85 -18.15
N ASP A 383 6.46 6.77 -18.13
CA ASP A 383 7.82 6.75 -18.66
C ASP A 383 7.82 6.28 -20.12
N THR A 384 7.69 7.23 -21.04
CA THR A 384 7.70 7.00 -22.49
C THR A 384 9.06 7.28 -23.14
N ARG A 385 10.15 7.40 -22.36
CA ARG A 385 11.50 7.69 -22.87
C ARG A 385 12.01 6.67 -23.88
N LYS A 386 11.61 5.41 -23.75
CA LYS A 386 11.91 4.35 -24.73
C LYS A 386 11.36 4.66 -26.13
N CYS A 387 10.34 5.50 -26.20
CA CYS A 387 9.62 5.87 -27.42
C CYS A 387 9.91 7.31 -27.88
N GLN A 388 11.03 7.88 -27.43
CA GLN A 388 11.47 9.25 -27.76
C GLN A 388 10.57 10.37 -27.19
N ASP A 389 9.71 10.05 -26.23
CA ASP A 389 8.89 11.02 -25.51
C ASP A 389 9.38 11.20 -24.07
N ASP A 390 9.15 12.39 -23.50
CA ASP A 390 9.53 12.67 -22.12
C ASP A 390 8.65 11.96 -21.08
N VAL A 391 9.13 11.92 -19.84
CA VAL A 391 8.35 11.46 -18.69
C VAL A 391 7.24 12.47 -18.41
N THR A 392 5.99 12.01 -18.31
CA THR A 392 4.85 12.90 -18.09
C THR A 392 3.95 12.40 -16.96
N VAL A 393 3.32 13.32 -16.23
CA VAL A 393 2.33 12.99 -15.19
C VAL A 393 0.93 13.33 -15.70
N SER A 394 0.12 12.29 -15.88
CA SER A 394 -1.20 12.41 -16.50
C SER A 394 -2.26 11.55 -15.78
N ALA A 395 -3.53 11.83 -16.05
CA ALA A 395 -4.63 11.04 -15.52
C ALA A 395 -4.95 9.86 -16.45
N ALA A 396 -5.37 8.75 -15.86
CA ALA A 396 -6.00 7.63 -16.54
C ALA A 396 -7.44 7.47 -16.04
N VAL A 397 -8.35 7.19 -16.97
CA VAL A 397 -9.78 6.98 -16.73
C VAL A 397 -10.19 5.57 -17.15
N CYS A 398 -11.32 5.08 -16.67
CA CYS A 398 -11.84 3.79 -17.11
C CYS A 398 -12.32 3.85 -18.57
N PHE A 399 -11.98 2.82 -19.36
CA PHE A 399 -12.53 2.67 -20.70
C PHE A 399 -14.01 2.31 -20.61
N ILE A 400 -14.86 3.11 -21.25
CA ILE A 400 -16.28 2.82 -21.41
C ILE A 400 -16.43 2.25 -22.83
N PRO A 401 -16.65 0.94 -22.99
CA PRO A 401 -16.90 0.39 -24.32
C PRO A 401 -18.13 1.07 -24.91
N ALA A 402 -18.04 1.44 -26.19
CA ALA A 402 -19.23 1.91 -26.90
C ALA A 402 -20.33 0.87 -26.71
N PRO A 403 -21.58 1.27 -26.41
CA PRO A 403 -22.67 0.32 -26.34
C PRO A 403 -22.64 -0.47 -27.64
N THR A 404 -22.59 -1.79 -27.53
CA THR A 404 -22.77 -2.71 -28.66
C THR A 404 -24.21 -2.53 -29.12
N GLN A 405 -24.49 -1.41 -29.78
CA GLN A 405 -25.59 -1.35 -30.70
C GLN A 405 -25.18 -2.32 -31.80
N ASP A 406 -25.72 -3.52 -31.74
CA ASP A 406 -25.91 -4.33 -32.93
C ASP A 406 -26.55 -3.38 -33.94
N LYS A 407 -25.74 -2.85 -34.86
CA LYS A 407 -26.26 -2.05 -35.95
C LYS A 407 -27.21 -3.00 -36.65
N ASP A 408 -28.51 -2.72 -36.55
CA ASP A 408 -29.53 -3.56 -37.14
C ASP A 408 -29.45 -3.41 -38.67
N PHE A 409 -28.54 -4.18 -39.27
CA PHE A 409 -28.32 -4.20 -40.70
C PHE A 409 -29.49 -4.86 -41.43
N GLN A 410 -30.53 -5.36 -40.74
CA GLN A 410 -31.67 -6.00 -41.38
C GLN A 410 -32.38 -5.06 -42.37
N VAL A 411 -32.55 -3.78 -42.01
CA VAL A 411 -33.19 -2.80 -42.91
C VAL A 411 -32.34 -2.57 -44.17
N SER A 412 -31.02 -2.43 -43.99
CA SER A 412 -30.09 -2.25 -45.10
C SER A 412 -30.05 -3.50 -46.00
N PHE A 413 -30.03 -4.69 -45.42
CA PHE A 413 -30.09 -5.97 -46.13
C PHE A 413 -31.37 -6.10 -46.98
N VAL A 414 -32.53 -5.78 -46.42
CA VAL A 414 -33.82 -5.83 -47.12
C VAL A 414 -33.82 -4.86 -48.31
N LEU A 415 -33.38 -3.62 -48.13
CA LEU A 415 -33.33 -2.63 -49.20
C LEU A 415 -32.38 -3.03 -50.33
N ILE A 416 -31.18 -3.53 -50.00
CA ILE A 416 -30.20 -3.99 -50.99
C ILE A 416 -30.71 -5.23 -51.74
N SER A 417 -31.40 -6.14 -51.06
CA SER A 417 -32.01 -7.33 -51.68
C SER A 417 -33.10 -6.96 -52.68
N ILE A 418 -33.98 -6.01 -52.33
CA ILE A 418 -35.01 -5.49 -53.24
C ILE A 418 -34.35 -4.84 -54.47
N SER A 419 -33.33 -4.00 -54.24
CA SER A 419 -32.57 -3.36 -55.32
C SER A 419 -31.92 -4.38 -56.27
N SER A 420 -31.34 -5.46 -55.73
CA SER A 420 -30.75 -6.56 -56.50
C SER A 420 -31.79 -7.25 -57.38
N VAL A 421 -33.00 -7.53 -56.87
CA VAL A 421 -34.10 -8.11 -57.65
C VAL A 421 -34.54 -7.17 -58.78
N CYS A 422 -34.67 -5.86 -58.51
CA CYS A 422 -35.01 -4.88 -59.54
C CYS A 422 -33.93 -4.78 -60.64
N LEU A 423 -32.64 -4.84 -60.27
CA LEU A 423 -31.53 -4.86 -61.23
C LEU A 423 -31.54 -6.14 -62.08
N ALA A 424 -31.80 -7.30 -61.47
CA ALA A 424 -31.89 -8.57 -62.19
C ALA A 424 -33.05 -8.58 -63.20
N LEU A 425 -34.22 -8.04 -62.82
CA LEU A 425 -35.36 -7.87 -63.73
C LEU A 425 -35.02 -6.92 -64.89
N THR A 426 -34.35 -5.79 -64.58
CA THR A 426 -33.89 -4.85 -65.61
C THR A 426 -32.94 -5.54 -66.58
N LEU A 427 -31.95 -6.28 -66.07
CA LEU A 427 -31.01 -7.05 -66.88
C LEU A 427 -31.72 -8.06 -67.79
N LEU A 428 -32.74 -8.76 -67.27
CA LEU A 428 -33.54 -9.72 -68.04
C LEU A 428 -34.30 -9.05 -69.20
N VAL A 429 -34.88 -7.86 -68.97
CA VAL A 429 -35.55 -7.07 -70.02
C VAL A 429 -34.55 -6.66 -71.12
N TYR A 430 -33.36 -6.17 -70.73
CA TYR A 430 -32.30 -5.81 -71.68
C TYR A 430 -31.79 -7.01 -72.50
N CYS A 431 -31.76 -8.21 -71.92
CA CYS A 431 -31.35 -9.43 -72.62
C CYS A 431 -32.42 -9.98 -73.58
N THR A 432 -33.70 -9.81 -73.26
CA THR A 432 -34.83 -10.41 -74.01
C THR A 432 -35.30 -9.56 -75.18
N LEU A 433 -35.19 -8.24 -75.11
CA LEU A 433 -35.60 -7.33 -76.19
C LEU A 433 -34.47 -7.15 -77.22
N PRO A 434 -34.56 -7.71 -78.44
CA PRO A 434 -33.50 -7.63 -79.44
C PRO A 434 -33.23 -6.19 -79.92
N GLU A 435 -34.24 -5.32 -79.85
CA GLU A 435 -34.15 -3.90 -80.23
C GLU A 435 -33.21 -3.09 -79.32
N LEU A 436 -33.04 -3.51 -78.06
CA LEU A 436 -32.18 -2.83 -77.07
C LEU A 436 -30.72 -3.31 -77.11
N ARG A 437 -30.39 -4.31 -77.94
CA ARG A 437 -29.04 -4.90 -78.02
C ARG A 437 -28.06 -4.10 -78.91
N ASN A 438 -28.30 -2.79 -79.04
CA ASN A 438 -27.39 -1.88 -79.73
C ASN A 438 -26.07 -1.71 -78.94
N GLN A 439 -25.07 -1.05 -79.53
CA GLN A 439 -23.76 -0.87 -78.89
C GLN A 439 -23.86 -0.18 -77.52
N HIS A 440 -24.80 0.75 -77.36
CA HIS A 440 -25.08 1.42 -76.09
C HIS A 440 -25.69 0.47 -75.05
N GLY A 441 -26.63 -0.38 -75.46
CA GLY A 441 -27.28 -1.38 -74.62
C GLY A 441 -26.28 -2.42 -74.10
N ARG A 442 -25.28 -2.82 -74.89
CA ARG A 442 -24.23 -3.75 -74.43
C ARG A 442 -23.39 -3.19 -73.27
N THR A 443 -23.02 -1.91 -73.35
CA THR A 443 -22.29 -1.25 -72.26
C THR A 443 -23.15 -1.15 -71.00
N LEU A 444 -24.45 -0.84 -71.16
CA LEU A 444 -25.39 -0.77 -70.06
C LEU A 444 -25.65 -2.15 -69.41
N THR A 445 -25.78 -3.21 -70.20
CA THR A 445 -25.90 -4.59 -69.70
C THR A 445 -24.67 -4.99 -68.88
N CYS A 446 -23.46 -4.67 -69.35
CA CYS A 446 -22.23 -4.93 -68.60
C CYS A 446 -22.23 -4.20 -67.25
N HIS A 447 -22.62 -2.92 -67.24
CA HIS A 447 -22.73 -2.12 -66.02
C HIS A 447 -23.78 -2.67 -65.02
N LEU A 448 -24.93 -3.12 -65.53
CA LEU A 448 -25.97 -3.73 -64.68
C LEU A 448 -25.50 -5.04 -64.06
N ILE A 449 -24.70 -5.84 -64.78
CA ILE A 449 -24.10 -7.08 -64.25
C ILE A 449 -23.12 -6.76 -63.11
N THR A 450 -22.24 -5.78 -63.30
CA THR A 450 -21.28 -5.40 -62.24
C THR A 450 -21.98 -4.83 -61.01
N MET A 451 -23.01 -4.00 -61.20
CA MET A 451 -23.82 -3.47 -60.10
C MET A 451 -24.60 -4.55 -59.35
N LEU A 452 -25.18 -5.52 -60.08
CA LEU A 452 -25.89 -6.65 -59.49
C LEU A 452 -24.96 -7.52 -58.64
N LEU A 453 -23.75 -7.78 -59.13
CA LEU A 453 -22.73 -8.54 -58.42
C LEU A 453 -22.26 -7.79 -57.16
N ALA A 454 -21.99 -6.48 -57.25
CA ALA A 454 -21.63 -5.68 -56.09
C ALA A 454 -22.73 -5.65 -55.00
N PHE A 455 -24.00 -5.45 -55.39
CA PHE A 455 -25.12 -5.48 -54.44
C PHE A 455 -25.36 -6.87 -53.84
N SER A 456 -25.09 -7.94 -54.60
CA SER A 456 -25.19 -9.30 -54.08
C SER A 456 -24.10 -9.60 -53.04
N CYS A 457 -22.87 -9.13 -53.27
CA CYS A 457 -21.78 -9.22 -52.29
C CYS A 457 -22.09 -8.42 -51.02
N LEU A 458 -22.59 -7.20 -51.19
CA LEU A 458 -22.95 -6.34 -50.07
C LEU A 458 -24.11 -6.93 -49.25
N ALA A 459 -25.13 -7.49 -49.90
CA ALA A 459 -26.21 -8.21 -49.23
C ALA A 459 -25.70 -9.42 -48.43
N ARG A 460 -24.73 -10.18 -48.99
CA ARG A 460 -24.17 -11.35 -48.28
C ARG A 460 -23.40 -10.95 -47.03
N VAL A 461 -22.62 -9.87 -47.08
CA VAL A 461 -21.86 -9.35 -45.93
C VAL A 461 -22.80 -8.82 -44.84
N GLN A 462 -23.94 -8.23 -45.23
CA GLN A 462 -24.91 -7.67 -44.28
C GLN A 462 -25.91 -8.70 -43.72
N TYR A 463 -26.10 -9.84 -44.38
CA TYR A 463 -27.06 -10.87 -43.94
C TYR A 463 -26.67 -11.56 -42.63
N ASN A 464 -25.40 -11.89 -42.46
CA ASN A 464 -24.86 -12.55 -41.26
C ASN A 464 -23.33 -12.49 -41.24
N HIS A 465 -22.77 -12.56 -40.04
CA HIS A 465 -21.32 -12.67 -39.83
C HIS A 465 -20.72 -13.79 -40.68
N VAL A 466 -19.64 -13.49 -41.40
CA VAL A 466 -18.92 -14.44 -42.24
C VAL A 466 -17.77 -15.01 -41.42
N GLU A 467 -17.97 -16.20 -40.84
CA GLU A 467 -16.97 -16.86 -39.98
C GLU A 467 -15.68 -17.23 -40.73
N ASN A 468 -15.76 -17.45 -42.05
CA ASN A 468 -14.61 -17.84 -42.86
C ASN A 468 -13.81 -16.60 -43.32
N THR A 469 -12.63 -16.40 -42.75
CA THR A 469 -11.73 -15.28 -43.06
C THR A 469 -11.42 -15.16 -44.55
N LEU A 470 -11.24 -16.27 -45.26
CA LEU A 470 -10.90 -16.26 -46.69
C LEU A 470 -12.10 -15.79 -47.55
N LEU A 471 -13.31 -16.23 -47.19
CA LEU A 471 -14.53 -15.76 -47.85
C LEU A 471 -14.82 -14.29 -47.53
N CYS A 472 -14.51 -13.83 -46.31
CA CYS A 472 -14.61 -12.44 -45.91
C CYS A 472 -13.66 -11.53 -46.71
N THR A 473 -12.38 -11.92 -46.84
CA THR A 473 -11.40 -11.17 -47.64
C THR A 473 -11.79 -11.13 -49.11
N LEU A 474 -12.21 -12.26 -49.69
CA LEU A 474 -12.66 -12.30 -51.08
C LEU A 474 -13.88 -11.41 -51.33
N LEU A 475 -14.89 -11.43 -50.45
CA LEU A 475 -16.05 -10.56 -50.58
C LEU A 475 -15.68 -9.07 -50.42
N GLY A 476 -14.72 -8.75 -49.56
CA GLY A 476 -14.20 -7.40 -49.38
C GLY A 476 -13.43 -6.89 -50.59
N GLU A 477 -12.54 -7.70 -51.16
CA GLU A 477 -11.78 -7.37 -52.37
C GLU A 477 -12.68 -7.23 -53.61
N LEU A 478 -13.78 -7.98 -53.66
CA LEU A 478 -14.74 -7.92 -54.78
C LEU A 478 -15.70 -6.72 -54.69
N LEU A 479 -15.71 -6.02 -53.54
CA LEU A 479 -16.45 -4.77 -53.31
C LEU A 479 -15.58 -3.51 -53.51
N LEU A 480 -14.25 -3.66 -53.55
CA LEU A 480 -13.26 -2.60 -53.86
C LEU A 480 -12.99 -2.55 -55.36
#